data_AF-A0A671F799-F1
#
_entry.id   AF-A0A671F799-F1
#
_cell.length_a   1.000
_cell.length_b   1.000
_cell.length_c   1.000
_cell.angle_alpha   90.00
_cell.angle_beta   90.00
_cell.angle_gamma   90.00
#
_symmetry.space_group_name_H-M   'P 1'
#
loop_
_entity.id
_entity.type
_entity.pdbx_description
1 polymer ?
#
loop_
_entity_poly.entity_id
_entity_poly.type
_entity_poly.pdbx_seq_one_letter_code
_entity_poly.pdbx_strand_id
1 'polypeptide(L)' 'MRKVCYYYDGEVGNYYYGQGQPMKPHRIRRSHNLLLNYGLSRKTEIYPSIQRLL' A
#
# COMPACT_ATOMS: atom_id res chain seq x y z
N MET A 1 11.22 13.70 16.09
CA MET A 1 10.46 13.06 14.98
C MET A 1 9.87 11.76 15.49
N ARG A 2 8.63 11.42 15.12
CA ARG A 2 8.01 10.14 15.47
C ARG A 2 8.37 9.09 14.41
N LYS A 3 8.68 7.87 14.83
CA LYS A 3 8.83 6.74 13.91
C LYS A 3 7.46 6.36 13.33
N VAL A 4 7.40 6.14 12.03
CA VAL A 4 6.17 5.77 11.32
C VAL A 4 6.44 4.48 10.56
N CYS A 5 5.70 3.42 10.91
CA CYS A 5 5.72 2.15 10.20
C CYS A 5 4.64 2.17 9.11
N TYR A 6 5.00 1.78 7.90
CA TYR A 6 4.11 1.71 6.75
C TYR A 6 4.07 0.28 6.21
N TYR A 7 2.92 -0.37 6.30
CA TYR A 7 2.71 -1.73 5.81
C TYR A 7 2.14 -1.69 4.40
N TYR A 8 2.73 -2.46 3.49
CA TYR A 8 2.26 -2.54 2.12
C TYR A 8 2.44 -3.95 1.53
N ASP A 9 1.40 -4.41 0.84
CA ASP A 9 1.41 -5.63 0.06
C ASP A 9 1.37 -5.27 -1.43
N GLY A 10 2.30 -5.81 -2.22
CA GLY A 10 2.37 -5.56 -3.66
C GLY A 10 1.12 -6.02 -4.41
N GLU A 11 0.46 -7.07 -3.93
CA GLU A 11 -0.67 -7.71 -4.62
C GLU A 11 -2.02 -7.06 -4.28
N VAL A 12 -2.11 -6.28 -3.21
CA VAL A 12 -3.39 -5.68 -2.75
C VAL A 12 -4.06 -4.80 -3.83
N GLY A 13 -3.26 -4.21 -4.71
CA GLY A 13 -3.76 -3.38 -5.80
C GLY A 13 -4.36 -4.14 -6.98
N ASN A 14 -4.12 -5.45 -7.05
CA ASN A 14 -4.49 -6.31 -8.19
C ASN A 14 -5.87 -6.98 -7.99
N TYR A 15 -6.42 -6.96 -6.78
CA TYR A 15 -7.75 -7.52 -6.50
C TYR A 15 -8.85 -6.74 -7.23
N TYR A 16 -9.71 -7.49 -7.93
CA TYR A 16 -10.87 -6.96 -8.64
C TYR A 16 -12.15 -7.50 -8.01
N TYR A 17 -12.97 -6.60 -7.47
CA TYR A 17 -14.23 -6.97 -6.81
C TYR A 17 -15.41 -7.16 -7.77
N GLY A 18 -15.22 -6.86 -9.06
CA GLY A 18 -16.30 -6.92 -10.06
C GLY A 18 -16.71 -5.54 -10.59
N GLN A 19 -17.53 -5.58 -11.65
CA GLN A 19 -18.06 -4.39 -12.30
C GLN A 19 -19.10 -3.72 -11.39
N GLY A 20 -19.19 -2.39 -11.45
CA GLY A 20 -20.13 -1.62 -10.61
C GLY A 20 -19.76 -1.50 -9.14
N GLN A 21 -18.83 -2.32 -8.62
CA GLN A 21 -18.39 -2.23 -7.24
C GLN A 21 -17.64 -0.92 -6.96
N PRO A 22 -18.05 -0.11 -5.97
CA PRO A 22 -17.41 1.17 -5.67
C PRO A 22 -16.02 1.00 -5.05
N MET A 23 -15.79 -0.10 -4.34
CA MET A 23 -14.50 -0.41 -3.73
C MET A 23 -13.51 -0.90 -4.78
N LYS A 24 -12.46 -0.10 -5.02
CA LYS A 24 -11.34 -0.42 -5.92
C LYS A 24 -10.03 -0.55 -5.13
N PRO A 25 -9.55 -1.77 -4.83
CA PRO A 25 -8.31 -2.00 -4.09
C PRO A 25 -7.07 -1.30 -4.69
N HIS A 26 -7.09 -1.10 -6.01
CA HIS A 26 -6.10 -0.30 -6.75
C HIS A 26 -5.81 1.10 -6.17
N ARG A 27 -6.74 1.70 -5.42
CA ARG A 27 -6.51 2.98 -4.74
C ARG A 27 -5.30 2.93 -3.79
N ILE A 28 -5.06 1.78 -3.14
CA ILE A 28 -3.93 1.58 -2.24
C ILE A 28 -2.61 1.64 -3.02
N ARG A 29 -2.56 1.00 -4.20
CA ARG A 29 -1.40 1.04 -5.11
C ARG A 29 -1.12 2.46 -5.60
N ARG A 30 -2.16 3.25 -5.92
CA ARG A 30 -2.00 4.67 -6.29
C ARG A 30 -1.37 5.48 -5.15
N SER A 31 -1.87 5.34 -3.93
CA SER A 31 -1.31 6.05 -2.76
C SER A 31 0.14 5.64 -2.48
N HIS A 32 0.48 4.35 -2.61
CA HIS A 32 1.85 3.87 -2.47
C HIS A 32 2.81 4.50 -3.49
N ASN A 33 2.40 4.56 -4.76
CA ASN A 33 3.21 5.21 -5.81
C ASN A 33 3.42 6.70 -5.55
N LEU A 34 2.42 7.43 -5.05
CA LEU A 34 2.60 8.83 -4.67
C LEU A 34 3.62 8.95 -3.53
N LEU A 35 3.48 8.14 -2.48
CA LEU A 35 4.40 8.13 -1.35
C LEU A 35 5.86 7.88 -1.78
N LEU A 36 6.08 6.96 -2.71
CA LEU A 36 7.38 6.69 -3.31
C LEU A 36 7.92 7.90 -4.09
N ASN A 37 7.11 8.46 -5.00
CA ASN A 37 7.53 9.58 -5.87
C ASN A 37 7.81 10.87 -5.10
N TYR A 38 7.06 11.14 -4.03
CA TYR A 38 7.32 12.27 -3.13
C TYR A 38 8.52 12.03 -2.19
N GLY A 39 9.15 10.85 -2.24
CA GLY A 39 10.29 10.51 -1.38
C GLY A 39 9.95 10.38 0.11
N LEU A 40 8.65 10.26 0.43
CA LEU A 40 8.14 10.03 1.78
C LEU A 40 8.53 8.63 2.29
N SER A 41 8.74 7.68 1.38
CA SER A 41 9.25 6.34 1.69
C SER A 41 10.56 6.34 2.47
N ARG A 42 11.41 7.35 2.26
CA ARG A 42 12.69 7.51 2.99
C ARG A 42 12.51 7.89 4.46
N LYS A 43 11.33 8.36 4.85
CA LYS A 43 10.99 8.81 6.20
C LYS A 43 10.12 7.80 6.97
N THR A 44 9.82 6.65 6.36
CA THR A 44 8.94 5.62 6.91
C THR A 44 9.65 4.26 6.90
N GLU A 45 9.43 3.46 7.94
CA GLU A 45 9.88 2.07 7.96
C GLU A 45 8.86 1.22 7.18
N ILE A 46 9.23 0.73 5.99
CA ILE A 46 8.33 -0.03 5.11
C ILE A 46 8.43 -1.51 5.42
N TYR A 47 7.29 -2.15 5.71
CA TYR A 47 7.20 -3.57 6.00
C TYR A 47 6.24 -4.28 5.04
N PRO A 48 6.52 -5.54 4.66
CA PRO A 48 5.54 -6.38 3.98
C PRO A 48 4.34 -6.64 4.90
N SER A 49 3.17 -6.92 4.31
CA SER A 49 1.97 -7.33 5.04
C SER A 49 2.23 -8.58 5.90
N ILE A 50 1.72 -8.58 7.14
CA ILE A 50 1.94 -9.65 8.14
C ILE A 50 1.39 -11.00 7.66
N GLN A 51 0.40 -11.00 6.75
CA GLN A 51 -0.16 -12.22 6.16
C GLN A 51 0.84 -13.03 5.32
N ARG A 52 2.01 -12.48 4.97
CA ARG A 52 3.04 -13.22 4.22
C ARG A 52 3.97 -14.07 5.09
N LEU A 53 3.85 -13.98 6.41
CA LEU A 53 4.67 -14.69 7.40
C LEU A 53 3.93 -15.83 8.11
N LEU A 54 2.65 -16.05 7.79
CA LEU A 54 1.81 -17.17 8.25
C LEU A 54 1.42 -18.04 7.05
#